data_AF-A0A531KGN1-F1
#
_entry.id   AF-A0A531KGN1-F1
#
_cell.length_a   1.000
_cell.length_b   1.000
_cell.length_c   1.000
_cell.angle_alpha   90.00
_cell.angle_beta   90.00
_cell.angle_gamma   90.00
#
_symmetry.space_group_name_H-M   'P 1'
#
loop_
_entity.id
_entity.type
_entity.pdbx_description
1 polymer ?
#
loop_
_entity_poly.entity_id
_entity_poly.type
_entity_poly.pdbx_seq_one_letter_code
_entity_poly.pdbx_strand_id
1 'polypeptide(L)'
;MTTERNNTLTTRTGFQFEVRRARPEDELTLAEFFTHVTPADLRFRFLGGVKVSHERLVSMTRSDDAGIYNFLALAMDGMLIAVATLACDEPRRHGEVAICTRADHKHLGVSWELLSYIAKYAEELGLHT
;
A
#
# COMPACT_ATOMS: atom_id res chain seq x y z
N MET A 1 -15.21 15.03 -5.19
CA MET A 1 -14.69 14.32 -6.38
C MET A 1 -13.19 14.51 -6.38
N THR A 2 -12.44 13.60 -5.76
CA THR A 2 -10.98 13.65 -5.72
C THR A 2 -10.49 13.05 -7.03
N THR A 3 -9.91 13.87 -7.90
CA THR A 3 -9.29 13.42 -9.16
C THR A 3 -8.17 12.45 -8.83
N GLU A 4 -8.36 11.17 -9.13
CA GLU A 4 -7.36 10.12 -8.95
C GLU A 4 -6.13 10.44 -9.81
N ARG A 5 -5.04 10.84 -9.16
CA ARG A 5 -3.77 11.13 -9.81
C ARG A 5 -2.90 9.87 -9.72
N ASN A 6 -2.71 9.15 -10.81
CA ASN A 6 -1.64 8.17 -10.89
C ASN A 6 -0.32 8.94 -10.79
N ASN A 7 0.45 8.70 -9.73
CA ASN A 7 1.77 9.31 -9.59
C ASN A 7 2.83 8.26 -9.90
N THR A 8 3.64 8.53 -10.93
CA THR A 8 4.85 7.75 -11.20
C THR A 8 5.93 8.15 -10.19
N LEU A 9 6.46 7.16 -9.49
CA LEU A 9 7.59 7.28 -8.57
C LEU A 9 8.82 6.63 -9.18
N THR A 10 10.00 7.18 -8.87
CA THR A 10 11.28 6.62 -9.29
C THR A 10 12.15 6.43 -8.06
N THR A 11 12.61 5.21 -7.83
CA THR A 11 13.49 4.90 -6.71
C THR A 11 14.91 5.40 -6.96
N ARG A 12 15.72 5.43 -5.90
CA ARG A 12 17.15 5.74 -6.02
C ARG A 12 17.91 4.79 -6.95
N THR A 13 17.41 3.58 -7.17
CA THR A 13 18.01 2.61 -8.11
C THR A 13 17.56 2.84 -9.56
N GLY A 14 16.73 3.86 -9.82
CA GLY A 14 16.14 4.15 -11.12
C GLY A 14 14.90 3.30 -11.45
N PHE A 15 14.42 2.46 -10.51
CA PHE A 15 13.24 1.64 -10.76
C PHE A 15 11.98 2.52 -10.73
N GLN A 16 11.15 2.41 -11.75
CA GLN A 16 9.92 3.21 -11.89
C GLN A 16 8.68 2.37 -11.63
N PHE A 17 7.74 2.95 -10.89
CA PHE A 17 6.44 2.35 -10.60
C PHE A 17 5.36 3.41 -10.45
N GLU A 18 4.10 3.04 -10.63
CA GLU A 18 2.96 3.91 -10.39
C GLU A 18 2.35 3.64 -9.02
N VAL A 19 1.79 4.68 -8.39
CA VAL A 19 1.04 4.55 -7.14
C VAL A 19 -0.36 5.13 -7.32
N ARG A 20 -1.36 4.40 -6.81
CA ARG A 20 -2.75 4.84 -6.72
C ARG A 20 -3.48 4.25 -5.51
N ARG A 21 -4.70 4.72 -5.26
CA ARG A 21 -5.62 4.14 -4.28
C ARG A 21 -6.06 2.74 -4.70
N ALA A 22 -6.28 1.87 -3.71
CA ALA A 22 -6.98 0.60 -3.92
C ALA A 22 -8.46 0.86 -4.22
N ARG A 23 -9.03 0.03 -5.09
CA ARG A 23 -10.41 0.10 -5.57
C ARG A 23 -11.10 -1.26 -5.43
N PRO A 24 -12.45 -1.31 -5.40
CA PRO A 24 -13.19 -2.57 -5.26
C PRO A 24 -12.75 -3.67 -6.24
N GLU A 25 -12.43 -3.29 -7.48
CA GLU A 25 -11.99 -4.20 -8.54
C GLU A 25 -10.60 -4.84 -8.32
N ASP A 26 -9.80 -4.35 -7.37
CA ASP A 26 -8.43 -4.80 -7.14
C ASP A 26 -8.32 -6.08 -6.30
N GLU A 27 -9.44 -6.66 -5.88
CA GLU A 27 -9.44 -7.78 -4.92
C GLU A 27 -8.65 -8.98 -5.44
N LEU A 28 -8.85 -9.35 -6.71
CA LEU A 28 -8.12 -10.45 -7.34
C LEU A 28 -6.63 -10.14 -7.48
N THR A 29 -6.29 -8.91 -7.84
CA THR A 29 -4.90 -8.45 -7.96
C THR A 29 -4.19 -8.50 -6.60
N LEU A 30 -4.88 -8.13 -5.52
CA LEU A 30 -4.37 -8.24 -4.15
C LEU A 30 -4.19 -9.70 -3.72
N ALA A 31 -5.18 -10.56 -4.03
CA ALA A 31 -5.10 -11.98 -3.73
C ALA A 31 -3.85 -12.60 -4.37
N GLU A 32 -3.63 -12.34 -5.67
CA GLU A 32 -2.46 -12.79 -6.41
C GLU A 32 -1.17 -12.24 -5.79
N PHE A 33 -1.10 -10.92 -5.53
CA PHE A 33 0.06 -10.29 -4.91
C PHE A 33 0.51 -10.98 -3.63
N PHE A 34 -0.42 -11.30 -2.72
CA PHE A 34 -0.08 -11.92 -1.44
C PHE A 34 0.43 -13.36 -1.57
N THR A 35 0.26 -14.03 -2.71
CA THR A 35 0.92 -15.32 -2.99
C THR A 35 2.43 -15.17 -3.22
N HIS A 36 2.89 -13.98 -3.62
CA HIS A 36 4.31 -13.67 -3.89
C HIS A 36 5.01 -12.94 -2.73
N VAL A 37 4.30 -12.72 -1.62
CA VAL A 37 4.86 -12.14 -0.39
C VAL A 37 5.41 -13.26 0.49
N THR A 38 6.58 -13.04 1.10
CA THR A 38 7.17 -14.09 1.95
C THR A 38 6.31 -14.34 3.20
N PRO A 39 6.27 -15.57 3.73
CA PRO A 39 5.55 -15.85 4.97
C PRO A 39 6.00 -14.99 6.17
N ALA A 40 7.26 -14.56 6.20
CA ALA A 40 7.77 -13.68 7.25
C ALA A 40 7.15 -12.29 7.17
N ASP A 41 7.06 -11.72 5.96
CA ASP A 41 6.43 -10.41 5.74
C ASP A 41 4.92 -10.48 5.96
N LEU A 42 4.25 -11.58 5.58
CA LEU A 42 2.83 -11.78 5.88
C LEU A 42 2.58 -11.79 7.38
N ARG A 43 3.39 -12.54 8.14
CA ARG A 43 3.28 -12.57 9.62
C ARG A 43 3.48 -11.19 10.22
N PHE A 44 4.44 -10.43 9.70
CA PHE A 44 4.66 -9.06 10.16
C PHE A 44 3.47 -8.15 9.82
N ARG A 45 3.00 -8.18 8.57
CA ARG A 45 1.90 -7.35 8.07
C ARG A 45 0.55 -7.65 8.73
N PHE A 46 0.34 -8.89 9.15
CA PHE A 46 -0.93 -9.39 9.68
C PHE A 46 -0.83 -9.94 11.11
N LEU A 47 0.20 -9.52 11.85
CA LEU A 47 0.42 -9.86 13.28
C LEU A 47 0.27 -11.37 13.57
N GLY A 48 0.90 -12.21 12.74
CA GLY A 48 0.92 -13.66 12.88
C GLY A 48 0.17 -14.43 11.78
N GLY A 49 -0.62 -13.76 10.94
CA GLY A 49 -1.28 -14.38 9.79
C GLY A 49 -0.29 -14.83 8.70
N VAL A 50 -0.40 -16.09 8.27
CA VAL A 50 0.38 -16.65 7.13
C VAL A 50 -0.44 -16.80 5.84
N LYS A 51 -1.75 -16.53 5.90
CA LYS A 51 -2.66 -16.48 4.76
C LYS A 51 -3.59 -15.28 4.91
N VAL A 52 -3.93 -14.65 3.79
CA VAL A 52 -4.87 -13.54 3.75
C VAL A 52 -6.26 -14.08 3.48
N SER A 53 -7.24 -13.74 4.33
CA SER A 53 -8.64 -14.10 4.13
C SER A 53 -9.29 -13.21 3.07
N HIS A 54 -10.36 -13.71 2.44
CA HIS A 54 -11.18 -12.91 1.52
C HIS A 54 -11.70 -11.63 2.19
N GLU A 55 -12.22 -11.70 3.41
CA GLU A 55 -12.69 -10.53 4.18
C GLU A 55 -11.60 -9.45 4.33
N ARG A 56 -10.34 -9.88 4.51
CA ARG A 56 -9.22 -8.95 4.63
C ARG A 56 -8.89 -8.28 3.30
N LEU A 57 -8.97 -8.99 2.18
CA LEU A 57 -8.83 -8.40 0.84
C LEU A 57 -9.93 -7.36 0.59
N VAL A 58 -11.18 -7.70 0.91
CA VAL A 58 -12.33 -6.79 0.79
C VAL A 58 -12.12 -5.52 1.62
N SER A 59 -11.65 -5.63 2.86
CA SER A 59 -11.37 -4.46 3.71
C SER A 59 -10.30 -3.52 3.15
N MET A 60 -9.38 -4.06 2.33
CA MET A 60 -8.31 -3.29 1.69
C MET A 60 -8.78 -2.57 0.42
N THR A 61 -9.79 -3.11 -0.28
CA THR A 61 -10.36 -2.51 -1.50
C THR A 61 -11.57 -1.62 -1.24
N ARG A 62 -12.23 -1.82 -0.11
CA ARG A 62 -13.43 -1.09 0.34
C ARG A 62 -13.25 -0.75 1.81
N SER A 63 -12.51 0.32 2.12
CA SER A 63 -12.45 0.83 3.49
C SER A 63 -13.69 1.66 3.76
N ASP A 64 -14.59 1.11 4.57
CA ASP A 64 -15.73 1.83 5.15
C ASP A 64 -15.28 2.77 6.28
N ASP A 65 -14.02 2.65 6.71
CA ASP A 65 -13.38 3.49 7.70
C ASP A 65 -12.70 4.71 7.04
N ALA A 66 -13.13 5.90 7.45
CA ALA A 66 -12.65 7.17 6.92
C ALA A 66 -11.18 7.48 7.28
N GLY A 67 -10.61 6.80 8.28
CA GLY A 67 -9.21 6.90 8.69
C GLY A 67 -8.29 5.91 7.99
N ILE A 68 -8.81 4.96 7.19
CA ILE A 68 -8.01 3.92 6.54
C ILE A 68 -7.79 4.21 5.06
N TYR A 69 -6.52 4.19 4.69
CA TYR A 69 -6.04 4.61 3.38
C TYR A 69 -5.15 3.53 2.74
N ASN A 70 -5.70 2.75 1.81
CA ASN A 70 -4.94 1.71 1.09
C ASN A 70 -4.42 2.20 -0.26
N PHE A 71 -3.15 1.88 -0.54
CA PHE A 71 -2.42 2.23 -1.76
C PHE A 71 -1.83 0.99 -2.41
N LEU A 72 -1.82 1.01 -3.73
CA LEU A 72 -1.22 -0.02 -4.58
C LEU A 72 -0.05 0.60 -5.35
N ALA A 73 1.10 -0.06 -5.31
CA ALA A 73 2.25 0.24 -6.14
C ALA A 73 2.32 -0.77 -7.28
N LEU A 74 2.24 -0.27 -8.52
CA LEU A 74 2.18 -1.07 -9.74
C LEU A 74 3.47 -0.84 -10.54
N ALA A 75 4.13 -1.90 -10.97
CA ALA A 75 5.19 -1.77 -11.97
C ALA A 75 4.61 -1.20 -13.28
N MET A 76 5.48 -0.71 -14.17
CA MET A 76 5.06 -0.10 -15.45
C MET A 76 4.25 -1.04 -16.36
N ASP A 77 4.37 -2.36 -16.15
CA ASP A 77 3.60 -3.38 -16.85
C ASP A 77 2.25 -3.71 -16.18
N GLY A 78 1.91 -3.01 -15.09
CA GLY A 78 0.67 -3.19 -14.33
C GLY A 78 0.75 -4.24 -13.23
N MET A 79 1.89 -4.88 -13.00
CA MET A 79 2.04 -5.85 -11.92
C MET A 79 1.99 -5.17 -10.54
N LEU A 80 1.17 -5.68 -9.62
CA LEU A 80 1.18 -5.21 -8.22
C LEU A 80 2.46 -5.68 -7.53
N ILE A 81 3.27 -4.73 -7.06
CA ILE A 81 4.60 -4.96 -6.48
C ILE A 81 4.70 -4.58 -5.01
N ALA A 82 3.85 -3.68 -4.54
CA ALA A 82 3.75 -3.38 -3.11
C ALA A 82 2.35 -2.86 -2.77
N VAL A 83 1.97 -3.05 -1.52
CA VAL A 83 0.75 -2.49 -0.94
C VAL A 83 1.12 -1.70 0.29
N ALA A 84 0.38 -0.64 0.55
CA ALA A 84 0.54 0.14 1.76
C ALA A 84 -0.81 0.53 2.35
N THR A 85 -0.85 0.60 3.66
CA THR A 85 -2.00 1.11 4.42
C THR A 85 -1.50 2.24 5.30
N LEU A 86 -2.12 3.40 5.19
CA LEU A 86 -2.05 4.48 6.16
C LEU A 86 -3.32 4.40 7.02
N ALA A 87 -3.16 4.25 8.34
CA ALA A 87 -4.24 4.30 9.30
C ALA A 87 -4.09 5.57 10.14
N CYS A 88 -5.08 6.44 10.12
CA CYS A 88 -5.06 7.69 10.86
C CYS A 88 -6.01 7.59 12.06
N ASP A 89 -5.53 8.00 13.24
CA ASP A 89 -6.39 8.11 14.43
C ASP A 89 -7.39 9.26 14.28
N GLU A 90 -8.49 9.25 15.03
CA GLU A 90 -9.27 10.46 15.34
C GLU A 90 -8.70 11.08 16.63
N PRO A 91 -8.26 12.36 16.67
CA PRO A 91 -8.58 13.48 15.77
C PRO A 91 -7.47 13.83 14.75
N ARG A 92 -6.96 12.85 14.00
CA ARG A 92 -5.92 12.96 12.94
C ARG A 92 -4.59 13.55 13.40
N ARG A 93 -4.19 13.21 14.63
CA ARG A 93 -2.90 13.64 15.15
C ARG A 93 -1.77 12.80 14.61
N HIS A 94 -1.94 11.47 14.62
CA HIS A 94 -0.92 10.51 14.21
C HIS A 94 -1.47 9.59 13.12
N GLY A 95 -0.56 9.04 12.32
CA GLY A 95 -0.87 8.03 11.32
C GLY A 95 0.16 6.91 11.33
N GLU A 96 -0.30 5.68 11.27
CA GLU A 96 0.53 4.49 11.16
C GLU A 96 0.60 4.01 9.72
N VAL A 97 1.79 3.61 9.27
CA VAL A 97 2.00 3.12 7.91
C VAL A 97 2.48 1.67 7.94
N ALA A 98 1.73 0.78 7.28
CA ALA A 98 2.12 -0.60 7.06
C ALA A 98 2.37 -0.84 5.56
N ILE A 99 3.59 -1.23 5.18
CA ILE A 99 3.98 -1.51 3.79
C ILE A 99 4.38 -2.96 3.66
N CYS A 100 3.97 -3.58 2.56
CA CYS A 100 4.41 -4.92 2.17
C CYS A 100 4.83 -4.92 0.70
N THR A 101 5.92 -5.60 0.38
CA THR A 101 6.50 -5.68 -0.97
C THR A 101 6.70 -7.15 -1.33
N ARG A 102 6.33 -7.54 -2.55
CA ARG A 102 6.54 -8.92 -3.05
C ARG A 102 8.03 -9.27 -3.09
N ALA A 103 8.34 -10.54 -2.94
CA ALA A 103 9.71 -11.00 -2.67
C ALA A 103 10.71 -10.65 -3.77
N ASP A 104 10.31 -10.78 -5.03
CA ASP A 104 11.10 -10.52 -6.25
C ASP A 104 11.28 -9.03 -6.56
N HIS A 105 10.61 -8.12 -5.85
CA HIS A 105 10.76 -6.66 -5.98
C HIS A 105 11.40 -6.01 -4.74
N LYS A 106 11.92 -6.83 -3.82
CA LYS A 106 12.73 -6.34 -2.70
C LYS A 106 14.04 -5.74 -3.20
N HIS A 107 14.62 -4.87 -2.38
CA HIS A 107 15.91 -4.20 -2.63
C HIS A 107 15.94 -3.20 -3.80
N LEU A 108 14.80 -2.95 -4.47
CA LEU A 108 14.68 -1.91 -5.51
C LEU A 108 14.33 -0.52 -4.94
N GLY A 109 14.15 -0.38 -3.62
CA GLY A 109 13.79 0.88 -2.97
C GLY A 109 12.31 1.25 -2.99
N VAL A 110 11.44 0.34 -3.45
CA VAL A 110 9.98 0.57 -3.60
C VAL A 110 9.34 1.03 -2.28
N SER A 111 9.59 0.32 -1.17
CA SER A 111 8.98 0.66 0.13
C SER A 111 9.42 2.04 0.64
N TRP A 112 10.64 2.47 0.30
CA TRP A 112 11.16 3.78 0.71
C TRP A 112 10.44 4.92 -0.01
N GLU A 113 10.33 4.83 -1.34
CA GLU A 113 9.62 5.84 -2.13
C GLU A 113 8.13 5.83 -1.81
N LEU A 114 7.55 4.65 -1.61
CA LEU A 114 6.15 4.53 -1.23
C LEU A 114 5.87 5.14 0.14
N LEU A 115 6.75 4.95 1.14
CA LEU A 115 6.64 5.62 2.43
C LEU A 115 6.73 7.14 2.29
N SER A 116 7.68 7.63 1.48
CA SER A 116 7.84 9.07 1.23
C SER A 116 6.62 9.69 0.55
N TYR A 117 5.99 8.95 -0.37
CA TYR A 117 4.73 9.34 -1.00
C TYR A 117 3.58 9.40 0.02
N ILE A 118 3.46 8.40 0.89
CA ILE A 118 2.41 8.34 1.91
C ILE A 118 2.58 9.42 2.97
N ALA A 119 3.81 9.75 3.36
CA ALA A 119 4.08 10.85 4.29
C ALA A 119 3.55 12.19 3.72
N LYS A 120 3.85 12.49 2.45
CA LYS A 120 3.30 13.67 1.76
C LYS A 120 1.78 13.64 1.69
N TYR A 121 1.20 12.47 1.40
CA TYR A 121 -0.26 12.31 1.41
C TYR A 121 -0.85 12.58 2.80
N ALA A 122 -0.20 12.12 3.88
CA ALA A 122 -0.63 12.37 5.24
C ALA A 122 -0.54 13.86 5.61
N GLU A 123 0.52 14.56 5.20
CA GLU A 123 0.64 16.02 5.35
C GLU A 123 -0.51 16.75 4.64
N GLU A 124 -0.88 16.34 3.42
CA GLU A 124 -2.03 16.89 2.67
C GLU A 124 -3.37 16.65 3.38
N LEU A 125 -3.49 15.57 4.18
CA LEU A 125 -4.65 15.31 5.05
C LEU A 125 -4.63 16.14 6.34
N GLY A 126 -3.56 16.90 6.60
CA GLY A 126 -3.39 17.71 7.80
C GLY A 126 -2.75 16.98 8.99
N LEU A 127 -2.15 15.80 8.77
CA LEU A 127 -1.34 15.16 9.80
C LEU A 127 -0.01 15.89 9.93
N HIS A 128 0.45 16.08 11.17
CA HIS A 128 1.77 16.63 11.45
C HIS A 128 2.77 15.47 11.60
N THR A 129 3.88 15.55 10.88
CA THR A 129 4.98 14.57 10.89
C THR A 129 6.08 14.98 11.86
#